data_AF-A0A2E8MBA8-F1
#
_entry.id   AF-A0A2E8MBA8-F1
#
_cell.length_a   1.000
_cell.length_b   1.000
_cell.length_c   1.000
_cell.angle_alpha   90.00
_cell.angle_beta   90.00
_cell.angle_gamma   90.00
#
_symmetry.space_group_name_H-M   'P 1'
#
loop_
_entity.id
_entity.type
_entity.pdbx_description
1 polymer ?
#
loop_
_entity_poly.entity_id
_entity_poly.type
_entity_poly.pdbx_seq_one_letter_code
_entity_poly.pdbx_strand_id
1 'polypeptide(L)'
;MPFLVRIYRLAVIFLIAWLLHQESPLPTTAIDYSQAFPSGTAYDTESHEVRNADNKLLGYYLTTSPQTDHLRGYSGPTNLGLTLDPTGKLIDVKILASADTADHVEDIISDPNFLNAHLGLTLGSPGNPQTDAVSGSTLTSHAITRSIIERLGGETTSRLFPTKILLAELGEILPAAKSLGTHPDWTGVMTVLDEKKNIIGQALRTAPSLEYLHGYQGPTDTLIILDPNGDTIIGLRFRKSYDNEDYYERILDDDDYLKLYNGKSVQEIIDLDYAKAGIEGVSGATMTSWAIAKSVKRRLAHFDSRRQPVPFEFPWRNLLLIILTFGAIVFSFTKLRGRPFLRLSWQLFVIITLGFILGDLLSQALFIGWAKHGLPLADSYGLILLAAAALLVPWASGLQLYCHHLCPHGFLQQWFIKFPIKPLKIPPTLHKLLSNLPSLLLVIIVACLFLGASLNLADFEAFDAWLWRSAGIATIVIAILGLLASLFIPLAYCKYGCPTGALFRFLRKTSATDKFSFRDLIAGLLLILATFS
;
A
#
# COMPACT_ATOMS: atom_id res chain seq x y z
N MET A 1 -0.48 17.28 -38.39
CA MET A 1 -1.44 17.84 -37.40
C MET A 1 -2.17 16.81 -36.54
N PRO A 2 -2.83 15.75 -37.05
CA PRO A 2 -3.65 14.86 -36.19
C PRO A 2 -2.84 14.01 -35.19
N PHE A 3 -1.55 13.80 -35.45
CA PHE A 3 -0.65 13.18 -34.47
C PHE A 3 -0.26 14.16 -33.34
N LEU A 4 -0.02 15.44 -33.66
CA LEU A 4 0.32 16.48 -32.68
C LEU A 4 -0.81 16.71 -31.68
N VAL A 5 -2.07 16.77 -32.16
CA VAL A 5 -3.25 16.90 -31.26
C VAL A 5 -3.32 15.72 -30.29
N ARG A 6 -3.05 14.50 -30.75
CA ARG A 6 -3.06 13.31 -29.90
C ARG A 6 -1.93 13.29 -28.87
N ILE A 7 -0.74 13.73 -29.25
CA ILE A 7 0.37 13.90 -28.30
C ILE A 7 0.00 14.97 -27.27
N TYR A 8 -0.55 16.10 -27.71
CA TYR A 8 -0.99 17.17 -26.82
C TYR A 8 -1.97 16.66 -25.75
N ARG A 9 -3.04 15.94 -26.15
CA ARG A 9 -4.02 15.41 -25.20
C ARG A 9 -3.40 14.48 -24.16
N LEU A 10 -2.48 13.61 -24.59
CA LEU A 10 -1.76 12.71 -23.68
C LEU A 10 -0.81 13.49 -22.75
N ALA A 11 -0.10 14.47 -23.28
CA ALA A 11 0.80 15.33 -22.52
C ALA A 11 0.05 16.15 -21.47
N VAL A 12 -1.12 16.71 -21.80
CA VAL A 12 -1.93 17.45 -20.83
C VAL A 12 -2.35 16.56 -19.65
N ILE A 13 -2.83 15.34 -19.90
CA ILE A 13 -3.19 14.41 -18.82
C ILE A 13 -1.96 14.05 -17.98
N PHE A 14 -0.83 13.75 -18.63
CA PHE A 14 0.41 13.41 -17.93
C PHE A 14 0.90 14.58 -17.05
N LEU A 15 0.89 15.81 -17.57
CA LEU A 15 1.33 17.00 -16.84
C LEU A 15 0.39 17.34 -15.68
N ILE A 16 -0.93 17.21 -15.86
CA ILE A 16 -1.89 17.36 -14.74
C ILE A 16 -1.60 16.31 -13.66
N ALA A 17 -1.39 15.05 -14.04
CA ALA A 17 -1.07 14.00 -13.07
C ALA A 17 0.27 14.27 -12.35
N TRP A 18 1.26 14.77 -13.07
CA TRP A 18 2.56 15.15 -12.51
C TRP A 18 2.46 16.31 -11.50
N LEU A 19 1.61 17.31 -11.77
CA LEU A 19 1.37 18.41 -10.83
C LEU A 19 0.67 17.90 -9.56
N LEU A 20 -0.37 17.08 -9.71
CA LEU A 20 -1.06 16.46 -8.57
C LEU A 20 -0.11 15.64 -7.68
N HIS A 21 0.87 14.95 -8.27
CA HIS A 21 1.85 14.18 -7.52
C HIS A 21 2.74 15.04 -6.62
N GLN A 22 3.12 16.24 -7.09
CA GLN A 22 4.00 17.14 -6.33
C GLN A 22 3.32 17.78 -5.12
N GLU A 23 2.00 17.97 -5.17
CA GLU A 23 1.23 18.66 -4.13
C GLU A 23 0.75 17.75 -2.97
N SER A 24 0.97 16.43 -3.04
CA SER A 24 0.17 15.48 -2.24
C SER A 24 0.94 14.54 -1.29
N PRO A 25 1.69 15.03 -0.29
CA PRO A 25 1.90 14.22 0.91
C PRO A 25 0.56 14.03 1.66
N LEU A 26 0.34 12.87 2.28
CA LEU A 26 -0.80 12.70 3.19
C LEU A 26 -0.72 13.78 4.30
N PRO A 27 -1.85 14.36 4.75
CA PRO A 27 -1.82 15.31 5.85
C PRO A 27 -1.20 14.62 7.07
N THR A 28 -0.11 15.17 7.61
CA THR A 28 0.41 14.76 8.93
C THR A 28 -0.70 14.96 9.96
N THR A 29 -1.35 13.87 10.34
CA THR A 29 -2.39 13.89 11.37
C THR A 29 -1.68 14.11 12.69
N ALA A 30 -2.12 15.09 13.50
CA ALA A 30 -1.62 15.23 14.85
C ALA A 30 -1.84 13.89 15.59
N ILE A 31 -0.81 13.44 16.31
CA ILE A 31 -0.87 12.16 17.02
C ILE A 31 -1.88 12.30 18.16
N ASP A 32 -3.04 11.68 17.99
CA ASP A 32 -4.09 11.63 19.00
C ASP A 32 -4.19 10.21 19.57
N TYR A 33 -3.49 9.99 20.68
CA TYR A 33 -3.49 8.74 21.42
C TYR A 33 -4.55 8.73 22.54
N SER A 34 -5.34 9.79 22.70
CA SER A 34 -6.22 9.97 23.87
C SER A 34 -7.31 8.91 23.98
N GLN A 35 -7.86 8.45 22.85
CA GLN A 35 -8.82 7.34 22.83
C GLN A 35 -8.17 6.00 23.19
N ALA A 36 -6.92 5.78 22.76
CA ALA A 36 -6.18 4.55 23.02
C ALA A 36 -5.67 4.48 24.46
N PHE A 37 -5.22 5.62 25.01
CA PHE A 37 -4.69 5.75 26.36
C PHE A 37 -5.33 6.94 27.10
N PRO A 38 -6.55 6.79 27.64
CA PRO A 38 -7.26 7.89 28.31
C PRO A 38 -6.54 8.46 29.54
N SER A 39 -5.67 7.67 30.17
CA SER A 39 -4.84 8.09 31.31
C SER A 39 -3.43 8.56 30.91
N GLY A 40 -3.13 8.62 29.61
CA GLY A 40 -1.86 9.07 29.06
C GLY A 40 -1.74 10.59 29.14
N THR A 41 -0.68 11.08 29.78
CA THR A 41 -0.40 12.52 29.93
C THR A 41 0.84 12.98 29.18
N ALA A 42 1.68 12.04 28.75
CA ALA A 42 2.88 12.33 27.97
C ALA A 42 3.04 11.33 26.82
N TYR A 43 3.48 11.84 25.67
CA TYR A 43 3.87 11.06 24.50
C TYR A 43 5.25 11.48 24.04
N ASP A 44 6.14 10.50 23.91
CA ASP A 44 7.47 10.69 23.37
C ASP A 44 7.45 10.42 21.86
N THR A 45 7.79 11.42 21.06
CA THR A 45 7.79 11.32 19.59
C THR A 45 8.90 10.44 19.03
N GLU A 46 9.98 10.21 19.79
CA GLU A 46 11.11 9.39 19.34
C GLU A 46 10.88 7.91 19.65
N SER A 47 10.51 7.60 20.89
CA SER A 47 10.25 6.22 21.33
C SER A 47 8.82 5.75 21.04
N HIS A 48 7.91 6.68 20.75
CA HIS A 48 6.47 6.47 20.61
C HIS A 48 5.78 5.96 21.90
N GLU A 49 6.45 6.09 23.05
CA GLU A 49 5.91 5.70 24.35
C GLU A 49 4.79 6.64 24.80
N VAL A 50 3.77 6.05 25.43
CA VAL A 50 2.72 6.79 26.13
C VAL A 50 2.85 6.52 27.63
N ARG A 51 2.93 7.59 28.42
CA ARG A 51 3.12 7.52 29.88
C ARG A 51 2.02 8.27 30.63
N ASN A 52 1.72 7.80 31.85
CA ASN A 52 0.79 8.48 32.75
C ASN A 52 1.47 9.60 33.56
N ALA A 53 0.70 10.28 34.42
CA ALA A 53 1.19 11.39 35.25
C ALA A 53 2.31 10.96 36.24
N ASP A 54 2.37 9.69 36.62
CA ASP A 54 3.39 9.11 37.50
C ASP A 54 4.64 8.64 36.72
N ASN A 55 4.76 8.99 35.43
CA ASN A 55 5.82 8.56 34.52
C ASN A 55 5.87 7.03 34.26
N LYS A 56 4.77 6.31 34.53
CA LYS A 56 4.64 4.87 34.24
C LYS A 56 4.28 4.64 32.77
N LEU A 57 4.99 3.72 32.12
CA LEU A 57 4.71 3.29 30.74
C LEU A 57 3.34 2.61 30.66
N LEU A 58 2.46 3.16 29.81
CA LEU A 58 1.16 2.58 29.47
C LEU A 58 1.21 1.71 28.22
N GLY A 59 2.10 2.02 27.28
CA GLY A 59 2.25 1.32 26.01
C GLY A 59 2.91 2.20 24.95
N TYR A 60 2.73 1.83 23.68
CA TYR A 60 3.24 2.57 22.53
C TYR A 60 2.11 2.94 21.58
N TYR A 61 2.21 4.10 20.93
CA TYR A 61 1.27 4.53 19.91
C TYR A 61 2.00 4.92 18.62
N LEU A 62 1.81 4.11 17.57
CA LEU A 62 2.48 4.28 16.28
C LEU A 62 1.47 4.71 15.21
N THR A 63 1.86 5.62 14.33
CA THR A 63 1.16 5.89 13.07
C THR A 63 1.91 5.24 11.90
N THR A 64 1.21 4.72 10.89
CA THR A 64 1.87 4.13 9.71
C THR A 64 2.36 5.19 8.72
N SER A 65 1.64 6.31 8.61
CA SER A 65 2.09 7.47 7.83
C SER A 65 3.13 8.30 8.61
N PRO A 66 4.16 8.86 7.94
CA PRO A 66 4.42 8.79 6.50
C PRO A 66 5.27 7.58 6.06
N GLN A 67 5.73 6.74 6.99
CA GLN A 67 6.73 5.69 6.72
C GLN A 67 6.25 4.67 5.67
N THR A 68 4.97 4.29 5.72
CA THR A 68 4.41 3.26 4.85
C THR A 68 3.56 3.83 3.71
N ASP A 69 3.63 5.13 3.42
CA ASP A 69 2.80 5.78 2.38
C ASP A 69 3.09 5.28 0.95
N HIS A 70 4.23 4.59 0.77
CA HIS A 70 4.57 3.93 -0.48
C HIS A 70 3.75 2.65 -0.73
N LEU A 71 3.13 2.09 0.32
CA LEU A 71 2.16 0.99 0.25
C LEU A 71 0.77 1.58 -0.01
N ARG A 72 0.17 1.17 -1.12
CA ARG A 72 -1.04 1.82 -1.64
C ARG A 72 -2.13 0.78 -1.84
N GLY A 73 -3.33 1.11 -1.40
CA GLY A 73 -4.53 0.33 -1.63
C GLY A 73 -5.04 0.50 -3.06
N TYR A 74 -6.34 0.65 -3.22
CA TYR A 74 -6.96 0.81 -4.51
C TYR A 74 -6.61 2.18 -5.13
N SER A 75 -6.86 3.28 -4.41
CA SER A 75 -6.56 4.65 -4.87
C SER A 75 -5.34 5.29 -4.19
N GLY A 76 -5.02 4.93 -2.93
CA GLY A 76 -3.97 5.60 -2.17
C GLY A 76 -3.55 4.89 -0.88
N PRO A 77 -2.59 5.45 -0.14
CA PRO A 77 -2.16 4.94 1.17
C PRO A 77 -3.18 5.16 2.28
N THR A 78 -3.06 4.38 3.35
CA THR A 78 -3.91 4.46 4.55
C THR A 78 -3.05 4.67 5.80
N ASN A 79 -3.33 5.74 6.54
CA ASN A 79 -2.72 6.01 7.83
C ASN A 79 -3.49 5.28 8.95
N LEU A 80 -2.80 4.39 9.65
CA LEU A 80 -3.31 3.58 10.73
C LEU A 80 -2.69 4.03 12.05
N GLY A 81 -3.49 4.08 13.10
CA GLY A 81 -3.06 4.18 14.49
C GLY A 81 -2.95 2.78 15.07
N LEU A 82 -1.76 2.43 15.54
CA LEU A 82 -1.45 1.14 16.13
C LEU A 82 -1.20 1.34 17.62
N THR A 83 -2.04 0.71 18.44
CA THR A 83 -1.92 0.76 19.90
C THR A 83 -1.25 -0.52 20.37
N LEU A 84 -0.14 -0.38 21.09
CA LEU A 84 0.62 -1.51 21.63
C LEU A 84 0.66 -1.45 23.15
N ASP A 85 0.60 -2.61 23.79
CA ASP A 85 0.81 -2.73 25.23
C ASP A 85 2.28 -2.46 25.63
N PRO A 86 2.62 -2.37 26.93
CA PRO A 86 4.00 -2.15 27.37
C PRO A 86 5.00 -3.23 26.93
N THR A 87 4.54 -4.40 26.47
CA THR A 87 5.40 -5.48 25.97
C THR A 87 5.71 -5.36 24.48
N GLY A 88 5.06 -4.41 23.80
CA GLY A 88 5.14 -4.19 22.36
C GLY A 88 4.16 -5.04 21.55
N LYS A 89 3.10 -5.56 22.17
CA LYS A 89 2.08 -6.37 21.48
C LYS A 89 0.93 -5.47 21.00
N LEU A 90 0.54 -5.61 19.74
CA LEU A 90 -0.56 -4.87 19.12
C LEU A 90 -1.90 -5.29 19.77
N ILE A 91 -2.59 -4.33 20.37
CA ILE A 91 -3.87 -4.53 21.06
C ILE A 91 -5.04 -3.82 20.40
N ASP A 92 -4.77 -2.82 19.55
CA ASP A 92 -5.79 -2.14 18.76
C ASP A 92 -5.21 -1.55 17.47
N VAL A 93 -6.04 -1.48 16.42
CA VAL A 93 -5.72 -0.91 15.11
C VAL A 93 -6.89 -0.05 14.66
N LYS A 94 -6.62 1.22 14.34
CA LYS A 94 -7.63 2.16 13.88
C LYS A 94 -7.21 2.87 12.60
N ILE A 95 -8.13 3.04 11.66
CA ILE A 95 -7.91 3.89 10.49
C ILE A 95 -8.05 5.36 10.94
N LEU A 96 -6.97 6.13 10.80
CA LEU A 96 -6.94 7.56 11.16
C LEU A 96 -7.31 8.44 9.97
N ALA A 97 -6.73 8.12 8.82
CA ALA A 97 -7.00 8.78 7.55
C ALA A 97 -6.70 7.81 6.41
N SER A 98 -7.40 7.94 5.29
CA SER A 98 -7.10 7.16 4.09
C SER A 98 -7.24 8.02 2.85
N ALA A 99 -6.32 7.85 1.91
CA ALA A 99 -6.43 8.37 0.56
C ALA A 99 -7.03 7.34 -0.41
N ASP A 100 -7.49 6.20 0.11
CA ASP A 100 -8.32 5.28 -0.66
C ASP A 100 -9.76 5.81 -0.81
N THR A 101 -10.58 5.17 -1.64
CA THR A 101 -12.00 5.57 -1.74
C THR A 101 -12.73 5.28 -0.43
N ALA A 102 -13.68 6.14 -0.06
CA ALA A 102 -14.48 5.95 1.16
C ALA A 102 -15.15 4.57 1.22
N ASP A 103 -15.66 4.07 0.09
CA ASP A 103 -16.39 2.80 0.03
C ASP A 103 -15.45 1.60 0.32
N HIS A 104 -14.26 1.55 -0.28
CA HIS A 104 -13.25 0.52 0.08
C HIS A 104 -12.81 0.58 1.54
N VAL A 105 -12.70 1.78 2.13
CA VAL A 105 -12.35 1.93 3.54
C VAL A 105 -13.49 1.44 4.44
N GLU A 106 -14.73 1.73 4.08
CA GLU A 106 -15.92 1.31 4.81
C GLU A 106 -16.10 -0.22 4.79
N ASP A 107 -15.76 -0.90 3.69
CA ASP A 107 -15.69 -2.37 3.62
C ASP A 107 -14.74 -2.94 4.69
N ILE A 108 -13.57 -2.30 4.89
CA ILE A 108 -12.60 -2.72 5.92
C ILE A 108 -13.15 -2.46 7.32
N ILE A 109 -13.73 -1.29 7.55
CA ILE A 109 -14.31 -0.92 8.86
C ILE A 109 -15.48 -1.84 9.22
N SER A 110 -16.30 -2.22 8.24
CA SER A 110 -17.46 -3.09 8.39
C SER A 110 -17.09 -4.56 8.66
N ASP A 111 -15.85 -4.98 8.38
CA ASP A 111 -15.35 -6.31 8.69
C ASP A 111 -14.32 -6.27 9.83
N PRO A 112 -14.78 -6.28 11.10
CA PRO A 112 -13.87 -6.24 12.24
C PRO A 112 -12.93 -7.46 12.30
N ASN A 113 -13.27 -8.59 11.67
CA ASN A 113 -12.39 -9.76 11.66
C ASN A 113 -11.07 -9.47 10.95
N PHE A 114 -11.10 -8.64 9.90
CA PHE A 114 -9.91 -8.29 9.15
C PHE A 114 -8.90 -7.52 10.03
N LEU A 115 -9.32 -6.43 10.70
CA LEU A 115 -8.42 -5.68 11.58
C LEU A 115 -8.02 -6.52 12.80
N ASN A 116 -8.96 -7.29 13.37
CA ASN A 116 -8.71 -8.14 14.52
C ASN A 116 -7.68 -9.26 14.25
N ALA A 117 -7.56 -9.73 13.01
CA ALA A 117 -6.57 -10.73 12.62
C ALA A 117 -5.11 -10.24 12.78
N HIS A 118 -4.89 -8.93 12.92
CA HIS A 118 -3.59 -8.33 13.19
C HIS A 118 -3.31 -8.13 14.68
N LEU A 119 -4.29 -8.39 15.55
CA LEU A 119 -4.08 -8.26 16.98
C LEU A 119 -3.13 -9.35 17.48
N GLY A 120 -2.27 -8.96 18.41
CA GLY A 120 -1.24 -9.82 18.97
C GLY A 120 0.08 -9.87 18.20
N LEU A 121 0.16 -9.23 17.03
CA LEU A 121 1.45 -9.01 16.38
C LEU A 121 2.36 -8.16 17.28
N THR A 122 3.66 -8.41 17.24
CA THR A 122 4.62 -7.79 18.18
C THR A 122 5.60 -6.88 17.46
N LEU A 123 5.91 -5.73 18.07
CA LEU A 123 6.93 -4.79 17.61
C LEU A 123 8.30 -5.49 17.50
N GLY A 124 8.92 -5.38 16.34
CA GLY A 124 10.15 -6.07 15.96
C GLY A 124 9.98 -7.53 15.52
N SER A 125 8.77 -8.11 15.65
CA SER A 125 8.46 -9.49 15.24
C SER A 125 6.97 -9.63 14.86
N PRO A 126 6.50 -8.95 13.80
CA PRO A 126 5.10 -8.95 13.42
C PRO A 126 4.61 -10.27 12.80
N GLY A 127 5.48 -11.23 12.51
CA GLY A 127 5.09 -12.52 11.90
C GLY A 127 4.40 -12.35 10.53
N ASN A 128 3.63 -13.37 10.14
CA ASN A 128 2.79 -13.34 8.94
C ASN A 128 1.33 -13.64 9.33
N PRO A 129 0.50 -12.62 9.60
CA PRO A 129 -0.88 -12.84 10.00
C PRO A 129 -1.65 -13.50 8.86
N GLN A 130 -2.33 -14.60 9.14
CA GLN A 130 -3.28 -15.16 8.18
C GLN A 130 -4.51 -14.26 8.15
N THR A 131 -4.60 -13.48 7.07
CA THR A 131 -5.67 -12.51 6.87
C THR A 131 -6.41 -12.88 5.60
N ASP A 132 -7.72 -13.06 5.69
CA ASP A 132 -8.57 -13.09 4.52
C ASP A 132 -8.80 -11.65 4.07
N ALA A 133 -8.43 -11.35 2.82
CA ALA A 133 -8.69 -10.03 2.26
C ALA A 133 -10.20 -9.78 2.14
N VAL A 134 -10.63 -8.55 2.39
CA VAL A 134 -12.05 -8.19 2.27
C VAL A 134 -12.45 -8.19 0.79
N SER A 135 -13.52 -8.92 0.48
CA SER A 135 -14.05 -9.04 -0.88
C SER A 135 -14.43 -7.67 -1.44
N GLY A 136 -13.95 -7.34 -2.65
CA GLY A 136 -14.16 -6.02 -3.26
C GLY A 136 -13.15 -4.96 -2.82
N SER A 137 -12.46 -5.15 -1.68
CA SER A 137 -11.48 -4.19 -1.12
C SER A 137 -10.11 -4.83 -0.89
N THR A 138 -9.78 -5.81 -1.74
CA THR A 138 -8.58 -6.67 -1.62
C THR A 138 -7.28 -5.87 -1.61
N LEU A 139 -7.18 -4.81 -2.42
CA LEU A 139 -5.97 -3.99 -2.45
C LEU A 139 -5.76 -3.15 -1.21
N THR A 140 -6.83 -2.54 -0.73
CA THR A 140 -6.85 -1.81 0.52
C THR A 140 -6.48 -2.73 1.68
N SER A 141 -7.03 -3.96 1.71
CA SER A 141 -6.65 -4.99 2.69
C SER A 141 -5.15 -5.31 2.65
N HIS A 142 -4.60 -5.66 1.48
CA HIS A 142 -3.17 -6.00 1.38
C HIS A 142 -2.26 -4.83 1.76
N ALA A 143 -2.59 -3.60 1.35
CA ALA A 143 -1.83 -2.42 1.70
C ALA A 143 -1.85 -2.15 3.21
N ILE A 144 -3.00 -2.33 3.88
CA ILE A 144 -3.13 -2.21 5.33
C ILE A 144 -2.29 -3.28 6.04
N THR A 145 -2.43 -4.56 5.66
CA THR A 145 -1.65 -5.66 6.26
C THR A 145 -0.15 -5.42 6.11
N ARG A 146 0.31 -5.06 4.91
CA ARG A 146 1.72 -4.74 4.67
C ARG A 146 2.17 -3.52 5.45
N SER A 147 1.33 -2.49 5.58
CA SER A 147 1.65 -1.28 6.38
C SER A 147 1.80 -1.62 7.86
N ILE A 148 0.94 -2.47 8.42
CA ILE A 148 1.05 -2.94 9.80
C ILE A 148 2.35 -3.74 9.97
N ILE A 149 2.62 -4.70 9.09
CA ILE A 149 3.82 -5.54 9.16
C ILE A 149 5.08 -4.70 9.02
N GLU A 150 5.13 -3.77 8.09
CA GLU A 150 6.30 -2.91 7.89
C GLU A 150 6.50 -1.95 9.07
N ARG A 151 5.42 -1.33 9.55
CA ARG A 151 5.49 -0.40 10.68
C ARG A 151 5.90 -1.10 11.98
N LEU A 152 5.38 -2.31 12.23
CA LEU A 152 5.78 -3.14 13.38
C LEU A 152 7.15 -3.79 13.19
N GLY A 153 7.59 -4.04 11.96
CA GLY A 153 8.89 -4.63 11.63
C GLY A 153 10.08 -3.66 11.76
N GLY A 154 9.79 -2.36 11.86
CA GLY A 154 10.77 -1.28 12.07
C GLY A 154 11.35 -0.69 10.79
N GLU A 155 11.76 0.58 10.87
CA GLU A 155 12.58 1.29 9.87
C GLU A 155 13.84 0.46 9.55
N THR A 156 14.46 0.60 8.37
CA THR A 156 15.77 -0.05 8.10
C THR A 156 16.94 0.70 8.75
N THR A 157 16.68 1.86 9.35
CA THR A 157 17.67 2.77 9.92
C THR A 157 17.22 3.22 11.31
N SER A 158 18.12 3.07 12.28
CA SER A 158 17.92 3.55 13.65
C SER A 158 18.28 5.01 13.79
N ARG A 159 17.52 5.78 14.57
CA ARG A 159 17.85 7.18 14.90
C ARG A 159 18.77 7.28 16.12
N LEU A 160 18.61 6.40 17.10
CA LEU A 160 19.47 6.30 18.30
C LEU A 160 20.83 5.68 17.98
N PHE A 161 20.86 4.74 17.05
CA PHE A 161 22.01 3.99 16.57
C PHE A 161 22.19 4.17 15.04
N PRO A 162 22.47 5.40 14.56
CA PRO A 162 22.50 5.70 13.13
C PRO A 162 23.66 5.03 12.39
N THR A 163 24.66 4.54 13.13
CA THR A 163 25.82 3.86 12.56
C THR A 163 25.43 2.52 11.95
N LYS A 164 25.56 2.43 10.62
CA LYS A 164 25.45 1.17 9.86
C LYS A 164 26.51 0.16 10.33
N ILE A 165 26.35 -1.11 9.98
CA ILE A 165 27.37 -2.14 10.24
C ILE A 165 28.60 -1.78 9.40
N LEU A 166 29.74 -1.58 10.06
CA LEU A 166 31.02 -1.28 9.44
C LEU A 166 31.87 -2.54 9.34
N LEU A 167 32.62 -2.68 8.25
CA LEU A 167 33.52 -3.83 8.06
C LEU A 167 34.54 -3.96 9.20
N ALA A 168 35.01 -2.84 9.76
CA ALA A 168 35.96 -2.82 10.87
C ALA A 168 35.40 -3.49 12.14
N GLU A 169 34.07 -3.51 12.31
CA GLU A 169 33.43 -4.16 13.47
C GLU A 169 33.56 -5.69 13.42
N LEU A 170 33.86 -6.26 12.25
CA LEU A 170 33.94 -7.71 12.03
C LEU A 170 35.35 -8.27 12.22
N GLY A 171 36.39 -7.45 12.26
CA GLY A 171 37.79 -7.92 12.18
C GLY A 171 38.22 -8.87 13.30
N GLU A 172 37.65 -8.73 14.50
CA GLU A 172 37.94 -9.59 15.65
C GLU A 172 37.25 -10.96 15.54
N ILE A 173 36.00 -10.99 15.04
CA ILE A 173 35.16 -12.19 15.00
C ILE A 173 35.34 -12.95 13.67
N LEU A 174 35.56 -12.22 12.58
CA LEU A 174 35.78 -12.72 11.22
C LEU A 174 36.97 -11.99 10.57
N PRO A 175 38.23 -12.35 10.90
CA PRO A 175 39.44 -11.71 10.34
C PRO A 175 39.55 -11.80 8.81
N ALA A 176 38.88 -12.78 8.20
CA ALA A 176 38.85 -12.97 6.75
C ALA A 176 37.86 -12.03 6.03
N ALA A 177 37.07 -11.22 6.75
CA ALA A 177 36.10 -10.29 6.17
C ALA A 177 36.77 -9.15 5.42
N LYS A 178 36.34 -8.92 4.16
CA LYS A 178 36.96 -7.95 3.24
C LYS A 178 35.96 -7.01 2.59
N SER A 179 34.70 -7.44 2.47
CA SER A 179 33.62 -6.57 2.03
C SER A 179 32.29 -7.02 2.62
N LEU A 180 31.33 -6.10 2.60
CA LEU A 180 29.95 -6.31 3.02
C LEU A 180 29.04 -6.17 1.80
N GLY A 181 28.14 -7.13 1.61
CA GLY A 181 27.06 -7.08 0.64
C GLY A 181 25.70 -6.96 1.34
N THR A 182 24.67 -6.59 0.59
CA THR A 182 23.29 -6.70 1.06
C THR A 182 22.78 -8.12 0.83
N HIS A 183 22.08 -8.70 1.81
CA HIS A 183 21.40 -9.97 1.57
C HIS A 183 20.28 -9.78 0.54
N PRO A 184 20.16 -10.63 -0.49
CA PRO A 184 19.15 -10.48 -1.54
C PRO A 184 17.72 -10.60 -1.00
N ASP A 185 17.50 -11.52 -0.06
CA ASP A 185 16.15 -11.85 0.43
C ASP A 185 15.81 -11.23 1.80
N TRP A 186 16.80 -10.71 2.53
CA TRP A 186 16.63 -10.31 3.92
C TRP A 186 17.14 -8.89 4.17
N THR A 187 16.23 -7.93 4.04
CA THR A 187 16.49 -6.53 4.33
C THR A 187 17.00 -6.33 5.75
N GLY A 188 18.10 -5.58 5.90
CA GLY A 188 18.76 -5.33 7.19
C GLY A 188 19.74 -6.42 7.63
N VAL A 189 19.95 -7.46 6.81
CA VAL A 189 21.03 -8.45 6.96
C VAL A 189 22.09 -8.18 5.90
N MET A 190 23.35 -8.20 6.32
CA MET A 190 24.50 -8.03 5.43
C MET A 190 25.19 -9.37 5.21
N THR A 191 25.58 -9.64 3.97
CA THR A 191 26.47 -10.76 3.65
C THR A 191 27.92 -10.34 3.88
N VAL A 192 28.67 -11.16 4.60
CA VAL A 192 30.10 -10.93 4.87
C VAL A 192 30.91 -11.73 3.86
N LEU A 193 31.81 -11.06 3.14
CA LEU A 193 32.53 -11.62 2.00
C LEU A 193 34.05 -11.63 2.23
N ASP A 194 34.72 -12.70 1.80
CA ASP A 194 36.19 -12.80 1.76
C ASP A 194 36.80 -12.08 0.53
N GLU A 195 38.12 -12.16 0.36
CA GLU A 195 38.83 -11.58 -0.81
C GLU A 195 38.37 -12.18 -2.15
N LYS A 196 37.90 -13.43 -2.13
CA LYS A 196 37.43 -14.18 -3.31
C LYS A 196 35.94 -13.97 -3.57
N LYS A 197 35.26 -13.13 -2.78
CA LYS A 197 33.80 -12.89 -2.79
C LYS A 197 32.96 -14.10 -2.41
N ASN A 198 33.50 -15.03 -1.63
CA ASN A 198 32.69 -16.08 -1.00
C ASN A 198 32.00 -15.54 0.24
N ILE A 199 30.78 -16.00 0.49
CA ILE A 199 30.05 -15.68 1.73
C ILE A 199 30.70 -16.47 2.87
N ILE A 200 31.26 -15.75 3.84
CA ILE A 200 31.89 -16.31 5.05
C ILE A 200 31.06 -16.08 6.32
N GLY A 201 29.96 -15.33 6.21
CA GLY A 201 29.03 -15.10 7.31
C GLY A 201 27.90 -14.15 6.95
N GLN A 202 26.98 -13.95 7.88
CA GLN A 202 25.91 -12.97 7.79
C GLN A 202 25.94 -12.07 9.03
N ALA A 203 25.74 -10.77 8.85
CA ALA A 203 25.75 -9.80 9.94
C ALA A 203 24.42 -9.06 10.02
N LEU A 204 23.85 -9.00 11.22
CA LEU A 204 22.61 -8.28 11.52
C LEU A 204 22.72 -7.68 12.91
N ARG A 205 21.85 -6.74 13.26
CA ARG A 205 21.87 -6.09 14.57
C ARG A 205 20.48 -6.00 15.20
N THR A 206 20.42 -5.77 16.51
CA THR A 206 19.18 -5.69 17.29
C THR A 206 18.41 -4.39 17.01
N ALA A 207 19.13 -3.28 16.75
CA ALA A 207 18.52 -2.03 16.29
C ALA A 207 18.18 -2.05 14.78
N PRO A 208 17.11 -1.37 14.33
CA PRO A 208 16.20 -0.57 15.14
C PRO A 208 15.03 -1.33 15.74
N SER A 209 14.84 -2.59 15.34
CA SER A 209 13.66 -3.38 15.69
C SER A 209 13.40 -3.52 17.19
N LEU A 210 14.42 -3.37 18.04
CA LEU A 210 14.38 -3.69 19.46
C LEU A 210 14.88 -2.55 20.37
N GLU A 211 14.83 -1.31 19.89
CA GLU A 211 15.21 -0.12 20.67
C GLU A 211 14.28 0.18 21.84
N TYR A 212 13.10 -0.43 21.89
CA TYR A 212 12.19 -0.30 23.04
C TYR A 212 12.62 -1.18 24.23
N LEU A 213 13.61 -2.07 24.07
CA LEU A 213 14.15 -2.87 25.16
C LEU A 213 15.24 -2.09 25.88
N HIS A 214 14.89 -1.55 27.05
CA HIS A 214 15.81 -0.77 27.86
C HIS A 214 16.55 -1.66 28.85
N GLY A 215 17.83 -1.36 29.04
CA GLY A 215 18.66 -1.87 30.12
C GLY A 215 18.31 -1.16 31.42
N TYR A 216 19.31 -0.53 32.04
CA TYR A 216 19.10 0.21 33.29
C TYR A 216 18.50 1.61 33.06
N GLN A 217 18.98 2.32 32.05
CA GLN A 217 18.66 3.71 31.73
C GLN A 217 18.25 3.92 30.27
N GLY A 218 18.63 3.04 29.35
CA GLY A 218 18.32 3.21 27.94
C GLY A 218 18.53 1.97 27.08
N PRO A 219 18.26 2.10 25.78
CA PRO A 219 18.40 0.99 24.84
C PRO A 219 19.84 0.66 24.48
N THR A 220 20.00 -0.52 23.90
CA THR A 220 21.31 -1.09 23.58
C THR A 220 21.30 -1.76 22.21
N ASP A 221 22.29 -1.43 21.37
CA ASP A 221 22.51 -2.07 20.07
C ASP A 221 23.57 -3.16 20.16
N THR A 222 23.25 -4.34 19.65
CA THR A 222 24.14 -5.51 19.62
C THR A 222 24.23 -6.02 18.18
N LEU A 223 25.46 -6.19 17.71
CA LEU A 223 25.76 -6.85 16.45
C LEU A 223 25.76 -8.36 16.66
N ILE A 224 25.11 -9.08 15.75
CA ILE A 224 24.99 -10.53 15.72
C ILE A 224 25.62 -11.00 14.41
N ILE A 225 26.60 -11.89 14.51
CA ILE A 225 27.31 -12.45 13.37
C ILE A 225 27.02 -13.95 13.33
N LEU A 226 26.49 -14.39 12.20
CA LEU A 226 26.09 -15.76 11.95
C LEU A 226 27.00 -16.39 10.89
N ASP A 227 26.98 -17.71 10.83
CA ASP A 227 27.66 -18.49 9.81
C ASP A 227 27.09 -18.21 8.40
N PRO A 228 27.74 -18.69 7.31
CA PRO A 228 27.29 -18.42 5.94
C PRO A 228 25.84 -18.84 5.69
N ASN A 229 25.40 -19.94 6.31
CA ASN A 229 24.04 -20.44 6.24
C ASN A 229 23.10 -19.73 7.21
N GLY A 230 23.64 -18.96 8.15
CA GLY A 230 23.04 -18.26 9.29
C GLY A 230 22.29 -19.12 10.31
N ASP A 231 22.64 -20.41 10.40
CA ASP A 231 22.09 -21.36 11.36
C ASP A 231 22.75 -21.26 12.73
N THR A 232 24.00 -20.79 12.79
CA THR A 232 24.81 -20.75 14.01
C THR A 232 25.41 -19.37 14.24
N ILE A 233 25.46 -18.94 15.51
CA ILE A 233 26.09 -17.69 15.90
C ILE A 233 27.61 -17.88 15.93
N ILE A 234 28.33 -17.13 15.11
CA ILE A 234 29.80 -17.04 15.18
C ILE A 234 30.19 -16.18 16.38
N GLY A 235 29.51 -15.04 16.56
CA GLY A 235 29.67 -14.24 17.75
C GLY A 235 28.81 -13.00 17.81
N LEU A 236 28.81 -12.39 19.00
CA LEU A 236 28.15 -11.12 19.27
C LEU A 236 29.18 -10.03 19.51
N ARG A 237 28.82 -8.80 19.15
CA ARG A 237 29.59 -7.61 19.51
C ARG A 237 28.66 -6.55 20.07
N PHE A 238 28.98 -6.11 21.28
CA PHE A 238 28.31 -4.97 21.89
C PHE A 238 28.70 -3.70 21.14
N ARG A 239 27.71 -2.89 20.75
CA ARG A 239 27.96 -1.66 19.99
C ARG A 239 27.87 -0.45 20.92
N LYS A 240 26.71 0.21 20.91
CA LYS A 240 26.44 1.40 21.71
C LYS A 240 25.28 1.10 22.65
N SER A 241 25.37 1.63 23.86
CA SER A 241 24.28 1.66 24.82
C SER A 241 23.98 3.11 25.21
N TYR A 242 22.74 3.34 25.63
CA TYR A 242 22.29 4.55 26.30
C TYR A 242 22.13 4.33 27.82
N ASP A 243 22.67 3.23 28.35
CA ASP A 243 22.93 3.08 29.78
C ASP A 243 24.11 3.95 30.23
N ASN A 244 24.31 4.12 31.54
CA ASN A 244 25.47 4.85 32.04
C ASN A 244 26.80 4.16 31.65
N GLU A 245 27.88 4.94 31.69
CA GLU A 245 29.22 4.51 31.31
C GLU A 245 29.69 3.29 32.15
N ASP A 246 29.41 3.29 33.46
CA ASP A 246 29.75 2.16 34.34
C ASP A 246 29.09 0.82 33.92
N TYR A 247 27.84 0.82 33.45
CA TYR A 247 27.18 -0.41 32.97
C TYR A 247 27.71 -0.82 31.60
N TYR A 248 28.00 0.15 30.72
CA TYR A 248 28.61 -0.10 29.42
C TYR A 248 29.98 -0.77 29.57
N GLU A 249 30.84 -0.21 30.42
CA GLU A 249 32.17 -0.76 30.70
C GLU A 249 32.10 -2.15 31.32
N ARG A 250 31.19 -2.41 32.27
CA ARG A 250 31.03 -3.75 32.87
C ARG A 250 30.68 -4.84 31.87
N ILE A 251 29.84 -4.53 30.88
CA ILE A 251 29.53 -5.50 29.81
C ILE A 251 30.74 -5.75 28.91
N LEU A 252 31.56 -4.73 28.66
CA LEU A 252 32.79 -4.85 27.89
C LEU A 252 33.94 -5.53 28.67
N ASP A 253 34.01 -5.33 29.98
CA ASP A 253 35.03 -5.98 30.83
C ASP A 253 34.74 -7.47 31.04
N ASP A 254 33.47 -7.88 30.89
CA ASP A 254 33.01 -9.27 30.92
C ASP A 254 32.78 -9.81 29.50
N ASP A 255 33.85 -9.86 28.70
CA ASP A 255 33.84 -10.42 27.34
C ASP A 255 33.24 -11.83 27.28
N ASP A 256 33.35 -12.59 28.36
CA ASP A 256 32.89 -13.97 28.44
C ASP A 256 31.37 -14.06 28.36
N TYR A 257 30.63 -13.05 28.84
CA TYR A 257 29.19 -12.95 28.71
C TYR A 257 28.71 -13.03 27.24
N LEU A 258 29.30 -12.25 26.33
CA LEU A 258 28.92 -12.25 24.91
C LEU A 258 29.34 -13.55 24.22
N LYS A 259 30.46 -14.13 24.64
CA LYS A 259 30.98 -15.39 24.09
C LYS A 259 30.11 -16.60 24.44
N LEU A 260 29.22 -16.51 25.44
CA LEU A 260 28.23 -17.56 25.75
C LEU A 260 27.33 -17.91 24.55
N TYR A 261 27.18 -17.00 23.59
CA TYR A 261 26.36 -17.22 22.38
C TYR A 261 27.13 -17.90 21.25
N ASN A 262 28.47 -17.92 21.30
CA ASN A 262 29.30 -18.45 20.22
C ASN A 262 29.08 -19.95 20.06
N GLY A 263 28.84 -20.39 18.83
CA GLY A 263 28.59 -21.80 18.49
C GLY A 263 27.17 -22.29 18.80
N LYS A 264 26.31 -21.48 19.41
CA LYS A 264 24.89 -21.83 19.62
C LYS A 264 24.11 -21.69 18.33
N SER A 265 23.16 -22.60 18.12
CA SER A 265 22.25 -22.50 16.97
C SER A 265 21.23 -21.38 17.19
N VAL A 266 20.74 -20.80 16.09
CA VAL A 266 19.67 -19.80 16.12
C VAL A 266 18.44 -20.35 16.85
N GLN A 267 18.06 -21.60 16.57
CA GLN A 267 16.91 -22.26 17.22
C GLN A 267 17.13 -22.47 18.73
N GLU A 268 18.34 -22.86 19.15
CA GLU A 268 18.67 -23.01 20.57
C GLU A 268 18.49 -21.70 21.34
N ILE A 269 18.85 -20.56 20.75
CA ILE A 269 18.63 -19.25 21.38
C ILE A 269 17.15 -18.86 21.41
N ILE A 270 16.40 -19.17 20.35
CA ILE A 270 14.95 -18.93 20.28
C ILE A 270 14.22 -19.73 21.36
N ASP A 271 14.61 -20.99 21.59
CA ASP A 271 13.99 -21.87 22.58
C ASP A 271 14.55 -21.68 23.99
N LEU A 272 15.60 -20.86 24.14
CA LEU A 272 16.30 -20.67 25.40
C LEU A 272 15.37 -20.15 26.50
N ASP A 273 15.20 -20.93 27.57
CA ASP A 273 14.58 -20.51 28.81
C ASP A 273 15.66 -19.91 29.71
N TYR A 274 15.70 -18.57 29.80
CA TYR A 274 16.72 -17.84 30.56
C TYR A 274 16.79 -18.25 32.03
N ALA A 275 15.67 -18.66 32.64
CA ALA A 275 15.65 -19.07 34.05
C ALA A 275 16.29 -20.46 34.26
N LYS A 276 16.27 -21.33 33.24
CA LYS A 276 16.87 -22.68 33.28
C LYS A 276 18.28 -22.74 32.71
N ALA A 277 18.61 -21.83 31.80
CA ALA A 277 19.89 -21.82 31.09
C ALA A 277 21.06 -21.25 31.91
N GLY A 278 20.81 -20.68 33.09
CA GLY A 278 21.87 -20.16 33.95
C GLY A 278 22.65 -19.00 33.34
N ILE A 279 22.06 -18.24 32.40
CA ILE A 279 22.64 -16.98 31.96
C ILE A 279 22.49 -16.00 33.13
N GLU A 280 23.44 -16.03 34.05
CA GLU A 280 23.59 -15.02 35.07
C GLU A 280 23.97 -13.71 34.38
N GLY A 281 23.17 -12.67 34.57
CA GLY A 281 23.51 -11.35 34.03
C GLY A 281 24.81 -10.85 34.67
N VAL A 282 25.53 -9.98 33.96
CA VAL A 282 26.78 -9.42 34.46
C VAL A 282 26.55 -8.72 35.80
N SER A 283 27.41 -9.01 36.78
CA SER A 283 27.27 -8.48 38.14
C SER A 283 27.32 -6.96 38.12
N GLY A 284 26.28 -6.34 38.69
CA GLY A 284 26.16 -4.88 38.66
C GLY A 284 25.81 -4.30 37.28
N ALA A 285 25.47 -5.09 36.27
CA ALA A 285 24.90 -4.65 34.98
C ALA A 285 23.75 -5.59 34.52
N THR A 286 23.01 -6.13 35.50
CA THR A 286 22.02 -7.18 35.28
C THR A 286 20.91 -6.76 34.32
N MET A 287 20.34 -5.56 34.48
CA MET A 287 19.25 -5.06 33.61
C MET A 287 19.70 -4.92 32.15
N THR A 288 20.88 -4.34 31.93
CA THR A 288 21.53 -4.20 30.62
C THR A 288 21.77 -5.55 29.97
N SER A 289 22.33 -6.51 30.73
CA SER A 289 22.56 -7.88 30.27
C SER A 289 21.24 -8.53 29.82
N TRP A 290 20.17 -8.39 30.61
CA TRP A 290 18.85 -8.92 30.26
C TRP A 290 18.25 -8.27 29.01
N ALA A 291 18.49 -6.97 28.80
CA ALA A 291 18.07 -6.28 27.59
C ALA A 291 18.80 -6.81 26.35
N ILE A 292 20.12 -7.03 26.44
CA ILE A 292 20.92 -7.67 25.38
C ILE A 292 20.36 -9.07 25.08
N ALA A 293 20.22 -9.92 26.10
CA ALA A 293 19.76 -11.29 25.93
C ALA A 293 18.39 -11.34 25.24
N LYS A 294 17.40 -10.60 25.77
CA LYS A 294 16.05 -10.50 25.18
C LYS A 294 16.08 -9.97 23.76
N SER A 295 16.92 -8.96 23.49
CA SER A 295 17.00 -8.36 22.17
C SER A 295 17.61 -9.33 21.14
N VAL A 296 18.69 -10.02 21.49
CA VAL A 296 19.32 -11.03 20.62
C VAL A 296 18.31 -12.15 20.30
N LYS A 297 17.66 -12.72 21.30
CA LYS A 297 16.65 -13.78 21.09
C LYS A 297 15.51 -13.33 20.20
N ARG A 298 14.91 -12.16 20.45
CA ARG A 298 13.82 -11.63 19.62
C ARG A 298 14.30 -11.34 18.19
N ARG A 299 15.50 -10.82 18.03
CA ARG A 299 16.07 -10.51 16.70
C ARG A 299 16.31 -11.77 15.88
N LEU A 300 16.78 -12.83 16.53
CA LEU A 300 17.02 -14.14 15.92
C LEU A 300 15.72 -14.86 15.58
N ALA A 301 14.70 -14.81 16.45
CA ALA A 301 13.36 -15.33 16.13
C ALA A 301 12.78 -14.64 14.88
N HIS A 302 12.94 -13.32 14.78
CA HIS A 302 12.53 -12.57 13.58
C HIS A 302 13.33 -12.97 12.34
N PHE A 303 14.64 -13.13 12.48
CA PHE A 303 15.49 -13.59 11.39
C PHE A 303 15.08 -14.99 10.90
N ASP A 304 14.79 -15.92 11.81
CA ASP A 304 14.40 -17.29 11.48
C ASP A 304 13.02 -17.38 10.82
N SER A 305 12.02 -16.66 11.34
CA SER A 305 10.69 -16.59 10.71
C SER A 305 10.72 -16.07 9.26
N ARG A 306 11.70 -15.24 8.89
CA ARG A 306 11.92 -14.77 7.51
C ARG A 306 12.70 -15.73 6.62
N ARG A 307 13.36 -16.75 7.19
CA ARG A 307 14.01 -17.83 6.43
C ARG A 307 13.00 -18.83 5.90
N GLN A 308 11.87 -18.98 6.58
CA GLN A 308 10.82 -19.83 6.08
C GLN A 308 10.35 -19.26 4.74
N PRO A 309 10.26 -20.09 3.69
CA PRO A 309 9.81 -19.63 2.40
C PRO A 309 8.43 -18.99 2.60
N VAL A 310 8.31 -17.71 2.24
CA VAL A 310 7.02 -17.04 2.20
C VAL A 310 6.14 -17.92 1.32
N PRO A 311 5.01 -18.45 1.84
CA PRO A 311 4.18 -19.34 1.05
C PRO A 311 3.83 -18.64 -0.26
N PHE A 312 4.04 -19.34 -1.37
CA PHE A 312 3.73 -18.80 -2.68
C PHE A 312 2.23 -18.49 -2.75
N GLU A 313 1.89 -17.21 -2.72
CA GLU A 313 0.52 -16.75 -2.96
C GLU A 313 0.29 -16.69 -4.47
N PHE A 314 -0.56 -17.57 -4.97
CA PHE A 314 -0.92 -17.55 -6.38
C PHE A 314 -1.65 -16.24 -6.73
N PRO A 315 -1.11 -15.39 -7.63
CA PRO A 315 -1.61 -14.04 -7.88
C PRO A 315 -2.83 -14.04 -8.80
N TRP A 316 -3.87 -14.79 -8.42
CA TRP A 316 -5.06 -15.05 -9.24
C TRP A 316 -5.74 -13.78 -9.71
N ARG A 317 -5.80 -12.74 -8.85
CA ARG A 317 -6.42 -11.44 -9.17
C ARG A 317 -5.73 -10.78 -10.36
N ASN A 318 -4.41 -10.63 -10.29
CA ASN A 318 -3.63 -10.01 -11.36
C ASN A 318 -3.71 -10.83 -12.65
N LEU A 319 -3.65 -12.16 -12.56
CA LEU A 319 -3.84 -13.04 -13.72
C LEU A 319 -5.23 -12.88 -14.35
N LEU A 320 -6.27 -12.77 -13.54
CA LEU A 320 -7.64 -12.55 -14.01
C LEU A 320 -7.79 -11.21 -14.72
N LEU A 321 -7.24 -10.12 -14.18
CA LEU A 321 -7.23 -8.80 -14.83
C LEU A 321 -6.48 -8.81 -16.16
N ILE A 322 -5.37 -9.55 -16.23
CA ILE A 322 -4.62 -9.76 -17.48
C ILE A 322 -5.49 -10.49 -18.51
N ILE A 323 -6.13 -11.60 -18.12
CA ILE A 323 -7.03 -12.38 -18.99
C ILE A 323 -8.18 -11.51 -19.49
N LEU A 324 -8.80 -10.73 -18.60
CA LEU A 324 -9.87 -9.79 -18.95
C LEU A 324 -9.39 -8.76 -19.98
N THR A 325 -8.23 -8.16 -19.75
CA THR A 325 -7.64 -7.15 -20.64
C THR A 325 -7.34 -7.74 -22.02
N PHE A 326 -6.68 -8.90 -22.09
CA PHE A 326 -6.41 -9.57 -23.36
C PHE A 326 -7.68 -9.99 -24.08
N GLY A 327 -8.66 -10.54 -23.36
CA GLY A 327 -9.96 -10.89 -23.94
C GLY A 327 -10.66 -9.67 -24.52
N ALA A 328 -10.65 -8.53 -23.83
CA ALA A 328 -11.20 -7.28 -24.35
C ALA A 328 -10.49 -6.79 -25.61
N ILE A 329 -9.16 -6.95 -25.70
CA ILE A 329 -8.38 -6.62 -26.90
C ILE A 329 -8.83 -7.53 -28.05
N VAL A 330 -8.90 -8.84 -27.83
CA VAL A 330 -9.38 -9.79 -28.83
C VAL A 330 -10.79 -9.42 -29.30
N PHE A 331 -11.73 -9.10 -28.39
CA PHE A 331 -13.08 -8.67 -28.75
C PHE A 331 -13.13 -7.34 -29.50
N SER A 332 -12.17 -6.44 -29.25
CA SER A 332 -12.07 -5.14 -29.92
C SER A 332 -11.59 -5.26 -31.37
N PHE A 333 -10.61 -6.12 -31.62
CA PHE A 333 -9.92 -6.23 -32.92
C PHE A 333 -10.39 -7.40 -33.79
N THR A 334 -11.27 -8.28 -33.29
CA THR A 334 -11.79 -9.43 -34.04
C THR A 334 -13.30 -9.36 -34.29
N LYS A 335 -13.81 -10.27 -35.12
CA LYS A 335 -15.25 -10.41 -35.40
C LYS A 335 -16.02 -11.14 -34.29
N LEU A 336 -15.37 -11.56 -33.20
CA LEU A 336 -16.01 -12.31 -32.11
C LEU A 336 -17.18 -11.56 -31.46
N ARG A 337 -17.10 -10.22 -31.40
CA ARG A 337 -18.19 -9.36 -30.90
C ARG A 337 -19.51 -9.49 -31.68
N GLY A 338 -19.46 -9.97 -32.92
CA GLY A 338 -20.63 -10.18 -33.77
C GLY A 338 -21.40 -11.46 -33.46
N ARG A 339 -20.82 -12.40 -32.70
CA ARG A 339 -21.48 -13.64 -32.31
C ARG A 339 -22.27 -13.44 -31.01
N PRO A 340 -23.61 -13.57 -31.02
CA PRO A 340 -24.45 -13.18 -29.88
C PRO A 340 -24.16 -14.01 -28.62
N PHE A 341 -23.94 -15.31 -28.77
CA PHE A 341 -23.59 -16.21 -27.67
C PHE A 341 -22.27 -15.79 -27.00
N LEU A 342 -21.17 -15.68 -27.78
CA LEU A 342 -19.86 -15.28 -27.24
C LEU A 342 -19.90 -13.90 -26.60
N ARG A 343 -20.64 -12.96 -27.20
CA ARG A 343 -20.83 -11.62 -26.63
C ARG A 343 -21.53 -11.68 -25.27
N LEU A 344 -22.60 -12.46 -25.15
CA LEU A 344 -23.33 -12.61 -23.90
C LEU A 344 -22.48 -13.30 -22.82
N SER A 345 -21.79 -14.39 -23.17
CA SER A 345 -20.88 -15.09 -22.26
C SER A 345 -19.77 -14.18 -21.75
N TRP A 346 -19.18 -13.37 -22.63
CA TRP A 346 -18.16 -12.39 -22.25
C TRP A 346 -18.73 -11.31 -21.31
N GLN A 347 -19.93 -10.78 -21.61
CA GLN A 347 -20.58 -9.77 -20.78
C GLN A 347 -20.88 -10.31 -19.37
N LEU A 348 -21.42 -11.53 -19.27
CA LEU A 348 -21.65 -12.20 -17.99
C LEU A 348 -20.35 -12.42 -17.23
N PHE A 349 -19.32 -12.93 -17.91
CA PHE A 349 -18.02 -13.18 -17.30
C PHE A 349 -17.42 -11.90 -16.70
N VAL A 350 -17.44 -10.80 -17.45
CA VAL A 350 -16.94 -9.49 -17.00
C VAL A 350 -17.77 -8.92 -15.84
N ILE A 351 -19.10 -9.01 -15.91
CA ILE A 351 -19.98 -8.53 -14.82
C ILE A 351 -19.71 -9.28 -13.51
N ILE A 352 -19.59 -10.61 -13.58
CA ILE A 352 -19.34 -11.44 -12.40
C ILE A 352 -17.93 -11.19 -11.87
N THR A 353 -16.92 -11.24 -12.74
CA THR A 353 -15.52 -11.13 -12.32
C THR A 353 -15.12 -9.70 -11.97
N LEU A 354 -15.08 -8.80 -12.94
CA LEU A 354 -14.62 -7.42 -12.72
C LEU A 354 -15.58 -6.62 -11.84
N GLY A 355 -16.88 -6.89 -11.95
CA GLY A 355 -17.91 -6.23 -11.14
C GLY A 355 -18.00 -6.77 -9.72
N PHE A 356 -18.51 -8.00 -9.56
CA PHE A 356 -18.86 -8.55 -8.24
C PHE A 356 -17.69 -9.18 -7.47
N ILE A 357 -16.75 -9.85 -8.14
CA ILE A 357 -15.65 -10.55 -7.45
C ILE A 357 -14.50 -9.59 -7.15
N LEU A 358 -14.07 -8.80 -8.14
CA LEU A 358 -12.89 -7.94 -8.02
C LEU A 358 -13.19 -6.56 -7.46
N GLY A 359 -14.24 -5.89 -7.93
CA GLY A 359 -14.50 -4.47 -7.60
C GLY A 359 -13.54 -3.48 -8.25
N ASP A 360 -12.59 -3.94 -9.09
CA ASP A 360 -11.51 -3.13 -9.69
C ASP A 360 -11.99 -2.29 -10.92
N LEU A 361 -13.02 -1.45 -10.76
CA LEU A 361 -13.56 -0.64 -11.86
C LEU A 361 -12.81 0.68 -12.06
N LEU A 362 -12.22 0.90 -13.24
CA LEU A 362 -11.58 2.20 -13.56
C LEU A 362 -12.53 3.38 -13.35
N SER A 363 -12.22 4.23 -12.36
CA SER A 363 -12.97 5.43 -11.95
C SER A 363 -12.06 6.67 -11.91
N GLN A 364 -12.65 7.86 -11.80
CA GLN A 364 -11.90 9.10 -11.58
C GLN A 364 -11.15 9.06 -10.25
N ALA A 365 -11.75 8.50 -9.19
CA ALA A 365 -11.11 8.36 -7.89
C ALA A 365 -9.81 7.54 -7.99
N LEU A 366 -9.84 6.42 -8.71
CA LEU A 366 -8.65 5.59 -8.98
C LEU A 366 -7.54 6.39 -9.68
N PHE A 367 -7.86 7.02 -10.82
CA PHE A 367 -6.85 7.75 -11.61
C PHE A 367 -6.27 8.94 -10.85
N ILE A 368 -7.10 9.66 -10.09
CA ILE A 368 -6.67 10.82 -9.31
C ILE A 368 -5.82 10.35 -8.11
N GLY A 369 -6.24 9.29 -7.42
CA GLY A 369 -5.45 8.70 -6.34
C GLY A 369 -4.07 8.26 -6.81
N TRP A 370 -4.00 7.55 -7.95
CA TRP A 370 -2.73 7.17 -8.58
C TRP A 370 -1.89 8.36 -9.04
N ALA A 371 -2.52 9.44 -9.52
CA ALA A 371 -1.82 10.66 -9.87
C ALA A 371 -1.20 11.34 -8.64
N LYS A 372 -1.93 11.38 -7.51
CA LYS A 372 -1.43 11.98 -6.26
C LYS A 372 -0.35 11.14 -5.60
N HIS A 373 -0.61 9.84 -5.43
CA HIS A 373 0.21 8.99 -4.56
C HIS A 373 1.20 8.11 -5.31
N GLY A 374 1.03 7.94 -6.62
CA GLY A 374 1.85 7.06 -7.48
C GLY A 374 1.19 5.70 -7.75
N LEU A 375 1.81 4.93 -8.66
CA LEU A 375 1.27 3.66 -9.13
C LEU A 375 1.62 2.49 -8.19
N PRO A 376 0.67 1.58 -7.88
CA PRO A 376 0.92 0.38 -7.07
C PRO A 376 1.57 -0.76 -7.90
N LEU A 377 2.79 -0.52 -8.43
CA LEU A 377 3.48 -1.44 -9.36
C LEU A 377 3.73 -2.83 -8.76
N ALA A 378 4.03 -2.92 -7.46
CA ALA A 378 4.29 -4.19 -6.78
C ALA A 378 3.00 -4.99 -6.53
N ASP A 379 1.88 -4.30 -6.27
CA ASP A 379 0.65 -4.90 -5.74
C ASP A 379 -0.41 -5.18 -6.82
N SER A 380 -0.37 -4.44 -7.94
CA SER A 380 -1.48 -4.35 -8.91
C SER A 380 -1.07 -4.24 -10.36
N TYR A 381 -0.06 -4.99 -10.79
CA TYR A 381 0.40 -4.96 -12.19
C TYR A 381 -0.72 -5.31 -13.20
N GLY A 382 -1.69 -6.15 -12.84
CA GLY A 382 -2.85 -6.48 -13.68
C GLY A 382 -3.82 -5.30 -13.87
N LEU A 383 -4.11 -4.55 -12.81
CA LEU A 383 -4.99 -3.37 -12.88
C LEU A 383 -4.31 -2.22 -13.65
N ILE A 384 -3.01 -2.05 -13.44
CA ILE A 384 -2.18 -1.09 -14.18
C ILE A 384 -2.19 -1.41 -15.68
N LEU A 385 -2.05 -2.69 -16.05
CA LEU A 385 -2.17 -3.11 -17.45
C LEU A 385 -3.54 -2.78 -18.03
N LEU A 386 -4.62 -3.06 -17.29
CA LEU A 386 -5.99 -2.76 -17.70
C LEU A 386 -6.21 -1.25 -17.89
N ALA A 387 -5.74 -0.42 -16.96
CA ALA A 387 -5.78 1.03 -17.01
C ALA A 387 -4.97 1.59 -18.20
N ALA A 388 -3.75 1.10 -18.39
CA ALA A 388 -2.90 1.46 -19.52
C ALA A 388 -3.57 1.10 -20.85
N ALA A 389 -4.14 -0.10 -20.97
CA ALA A 389 -4.87 -0.52 -22.16
C ALA A 389 -6.12 0.35 -22.40
N ALA A 390 -6.83 0.75 -21.34
CA ALA A 390 -7.99 1.63 -21.43
C ALA A 390 -7.65 3.05 -21.92
N LEU A 391 -6.45 3.56 -21.65
CA LEU A 391 -5.99 4.88 -22.11
C LEU A 391 -5.29 4.81 -23.49
N LEU A 392 -4.40 3.84 -23.70
CA LEU A 392 -3.54 3.76 -24.87
C LEU A 392 -4.24 3.17 -26.11
N VAL A 393 -5.15 2.20 -25.94
CA VAL A 393 -5.86 1.59 -27.09
C VAL A 393 -6.76 2.62 -27.79
N PRO A 394 -7.57 3.45 -27.09
CA PRO A 394 -8.32 4.52 -27.74
C PRO A 394 -7.42 5.56 -28.41
N TRP A 395 -6.27 5.89 -27.81
CA TRP A 395 -5.31 6.84 -28.35
C TRP A 395 -4.62 6.35 -29.64
N ALA A 396 -4.28 5.06 -29.71
CA ALA A 396 -3.63 4.45 -30.86
C ALA A 396 -4.61 4.09 -32.00
N SER A 397 -5.71 3.42 -31.65
CA SER A 397 -6.63 2.78 -32.60
C SER A 397 -7.97 3.50 -32.78
N GLY A 398 -8.37 4.34 -31.81
CA GLY A 398 -9.70 4.94 -31.76
C GLY A 398 -10.79 4.00 -31.23
N LEU A 399 -10.45 2.76 -30.85
CA LEU A 399 -11.36 1.79 -30.24
C LEU A 399 -11.41 1.98 -28.72
N GLN A 400 -12.62 2.08 -28.17
CA GLN A 400 -12.83 2.26 -26.73
C GLN A 400 -12.88 0.90 -26.03
N LEU A 401 -11.70 0.37 -25.71
CA LEU A 401 -11.52 -0.96 -25.09
C LEU A 401 -12.39 -1.13 -23.83
N TYR A 402 -12.19 -0.26 -22.84
CA TYR A 402 -12.85 -0.39 -21.55
C TYR A 402 -14.37 -0.24 -21.64
N CYS A 403 -14.85 0.90 -22.16
CA CYS A 403 -16.29 1.18 -22.24
C CYS A 403 -17.09 0.17 -23.07
N HIS A 404 -16.49 -0.44 -24.11
CA HIS A 404 -17.20 -1.37 -24.99
C HIS A 404 -17.06 -2.84 -24.59
N HIS A 405 -15.98 -3.20 -23.89
CA HIS A 405 -15.63 -4.60 -23.68
C HIS A 405 -15.30 -4.99 -22.23
N LEU A 406 -15.15 -4.05 -21.31
CA LEU A 406 -14.81 -4.35 -19.90
C LEU A 406 -15.73 -3.69 -18.88
N CYS A 407 -16.38 -2.56 -19.18
CA CYS A 407 -17.17 -1.84 -18.18
C CYS A 407 -18.47 -2.63 -17.83
N PRO A 408 -18.60 -3.16 -16.59
CA PRO A 408 -19.77 -3.93 -16.17
C PRO A 408 -21.06 -3.08 -16.22
N HIS A 409 -20.98 -1.83 -15.76
CA HIS A 409 -22.11 -0.89 -15.79
C HIS A 409 -22.61 -0.63 -17.23
N GLY A 410 -21.69 -0.48 -18.19
CA GLY A 410 -22.04 -0.33 -19.60
C GLY A 410 -22.77 -1.54 -20.17
N PHE A 411 -22.40 -2.76 -19.75
CA PHE A 411 -23.09 -3.99 -20.15
C PHE A 411 -24.49 -4.10 -19.56
N LEU A 412 -24.68 -3.76 -18.29
CA LEU A 412 -26.02 -3.70 -17.70
C LEU A 412 -26.92 -2.73 -18.47
N GLN A 413 -26.43 -1.53 -18.80
CA GLN A 413 -27.20 -0.57 -19.61
C GLN A 413 -27.56 -1.12 -21.02
N GLN A 414 -26.70 -1.94 -21.64
CA GLN A 414 -27.01 -2.61 -22.92
C GLN A 414 -28.05 -3.72 -22.78
N TRP A 415 -28.24 -4.27 -21.60
CA TRP A 415 -29.28 -5.26 -21.36
C TRP A 415 -30.62 -4.59 -21.06
N PHE A 416 -30.60 -3.46 -20.34
CA PHE A 416 -31.79 -2.68 -20.02
C PHE A 416 -32.53 -2.16 -21.26
N ILE A 417 -31.81 -1.82 -22.34
CA ILE A 417 -32.45 -1.39 -23.58
C ILE A 417 -33.20 -2.52 -24.32
N LYS A 418 -32.97 -3.79 -23.97
CA LYS A 418 -33.66 -4.94 -24.60
C LYS A 418 -35.05 -5.18 -24.03
N PHE A 419 -35.42 -4.49 -22.94
CA PHE A 419 -36.80 -4.53 -22.44
C PHE A 419 -37.75 -3.90 -23.47
N PRO A 420 -38.99 -4.39 -23.59
CA PRO A 420 -39.96 -3.96 -24.61
C PRO A 420 -40.57 -2.58 -24.28
N ILE A 421 -39.74 -1.58 -23.99
CA ILE A 421 -40.12 -0.21 -23.68
C ILE A 421 -39.76 0.68 -24.87
N LYS A 422 -40.67 1.58 -25.26
CA LYS A 422 -40.44 2.48 -26.40
C LYS A 422 -39.33 3.49 -26.05
N PRO A 423 -38.24 3.57 -26.84
CA PRO A 423 -37.16 4.50 -26.55
C PRO A 423 -37.63 5.95 -26.73
N LEU A 424 -37.19 6.82 -25.81
CA LEU A 424 -37.48 8.25 -25.84
C LEU A 424 -36.57 8.93 -26.88
N LYS A 425 -37.16 9.68 -27.80
CA LYS A 425 -36.41 10.53 -28.74
C LYS A 425 -36.05 11.84 -28.04
N ILE A 426 -34.77 12.05 -27.78
CA ILE A 426 -34.28 13.30 -27.19
C ILE A 426 -34.13 14.36 -28.30
N PRO A 427 -34.67 15.58 -28.12
CA PRO A 427 -34.50 16.65 -29.08
C PRO A 427 -33.01 17.02 -29.25
N PRO A 428 -32.58 17.47 -30.44
CA PRO A 428 -31.16 17.67 -30.76
C PRO A 428 -30.49 18.70 -29.86
N THR A 429 -31.22 19.73 -29.42
CA THR A 429 -30.74 20.77 -28.50
C THR A 429 -30.41 20.18 -27.12
N LEU A 430 -31.34 19.42 -26.54
CA LEU A 430 -31.13 18.74 -25.25
C LEU A 430 -30.04 17.68 -25.34
N HIS A 431 -29.99 16.93 -26.46
CA HIS A 431 -28.92 15.98 -26.70
C HIS A 431 -27.54 16.67 -26.69
N LYS A 432 -27.40 17.81 -27.39
CA LYS A 432 -26.14 18.58 -27.42
C LYS A 432 -25.75 19.05 -26.02
N LEU A 433 -26.69 19.59 -25.25
CA LEU A 433 -26.46 20.03 -23.87
C LEU A 433 -25.99 18.88 -22.97
N LEU A 434 -26.78 17.80 -22.90
CA LEU A 434 -26.46 16.65 -22.05
C LEU A 434 -25.18 15.93 -22.48
N SER A 435 -24.86 15.91 -23.78
CA SER A 435 -23.63 15.25 -24.27
C SER A 435 -22.33 15.95 -23.86
N ASN A 436 -22.41 17.20 -23.42
CA ASN A 436 -21.28 17.94 -22.86
C ASN A 436 -21.17 17.80 -21.35
N LEU A 437 -22.23 17.35 -20.66
CA LEU A 437 -22.25 17.21 -19.21
C LEU A 437 -21.12 16.33 -18.65
N PRO A 438 -20.77 15.16 -19.24
CA PRO A 438 -19.64 14.36 -18.76
C PRO A 438 -18.31 15.09 -18.80
N SER A 439 -18.07 15.88 -19.84
CA SER A 439 -16.84 16.68 -19.97
C SER A 439 -16.84 17.85 -18.99
N LEU A 440 -18.00 18.47 -18.74
CA LEU A 440 -18.13 19.52 -17.72
C LEU A 440 -17.87 18.95 -16.32
N LEU A 441 -18.43 17.78 -16.00
CA LEU A 441 -18.20 17.10 -14.73
C LEU A 441 -16.72 16.78 -14.53
N LEU A 442 -16.04 16.28 -15.56
CA LEU A 442 -14.60 16.03 -15.52
C LEU A 442 -13.79 17.32 -15.26
N VAL A 443 -14.16 18.43 -15.89
CA VAL A 443 -13.53 19.74 -15.66
C VAL A 443 -13.76 20.21 -14.22
N ILE A 444 -14.97 20.06 -13.69
CA ILE A 444 -15.30 20.41 -12.30
C ILE A 444 -14.47 19.56 -11.33
N ILE A 445 -14.40 18.25 -11.56
CA ILE A 445 -13.60 17.33 -10.74
C ILE A 445 -12.14 17.80 -10.70
N VAL A 446 -11.52 18.01 -11.86
CA VAL A 446 -10.11 18.45 -11.93
C VAL A 446 -9.91 19.83 -11.28
N ALA A 447 -10.80 20.79 -11.52
CA ALA A 447 -10.71 22.13 -10.93
C ALA A 447 -10.85 22.08 -9.39
N CYS A 448 -11.77 21.28 -8.86
CA CYS A 448 -11.95 21.13 -7.42
C CYS A 448 -10.71 20.54 -6.72
N LEU A 449 -9.95 19.67 -7.39
CA LEU A 449 -8.70 19.13 -6.84
C LEU A 449 -7.68 20.23 -6.56
N PHE A 450 -7.48 21.13 -7.54
CA PHE A 450 -6.50 22.22 -7.44
C PHE A 450 -6.97 23.36 -6.52
N LEU A 451 -8.28 23.49 -6.30
CA LEU A 451 -8.83 24.41 -5.31
C LEU A 451 -8.77 23.86 -3.87
N GLY A 452 -8.19 22.67 -3.65
CA GLY A 452 -8.08 22.05 -2.34
C GLY A 452 -9.41 21.58 -1.74
N ALA A 453 -10.44 21.38 -2.56
CA ALA A 453 -11.74 20.94 -2.06
C ALA A 453 -11.67 19.46 -1.64
N SER A 454 -12.08 19.17 -0.40
CA SER A 454 -12.21 17.81 0.13
C SER A 454 -13.49 17.15 -0.40
N LEU A 455 -13.51 16.79 -1.67
CA LEU A 455 -14.61 16.06 -2.29
C LEU A 455 -14.32 14.56 -2.33
N ASN A 456 -15.31 13.75 -1.96
CA ASN A 456 -15.27 12.33 -2.23
C ASN A 456 -15.50 12.11 -3.74
N LEU A 457 -14.43 11.83 -4.47
CA LEU A 457 -14.44 11.74 -5.93
C LEU A 457 -15.25 10.53 -6.43
N ALA A 458 -15.37 9.49 -5.60
CA ALA A 458 -16.20 8.32 -5.86
C ALA A 458 -17.67 8.70 -6.09
N ASP A 459 -18.19 9.65 -5.31
CA ASP A 459 -19.60 10.09 -5.30
C ASP A 459 -20.06 10.71 -6.63
N PHE A 460 -19.14 11.04 -7.53
CA PHE A 460 -19.44 11.61 -8.84
C PHE A 460 -19.62 10.55 -9.94
N GLU A 461 -19.45 9.27 -9.62
CA GLU A 461 -19.57 8.16 -10.58
C GLU A 461 -20.39 6.98 -10.04
N ALA A 462 -20.82 6.11 -10.95
CA ALA A 462 -21.63 4.92 -10.64
C ALA A 462 -20.79 3.66 -10.34
N PHE A 463 -19.46 3.77 -10.28
CA PHE A 463 -18.59 2.59 -10.27
C PHE A 463 -18.46 1.95 -8.90
N ASP A 464 -18.35 2.75 -7.85
CA ASP A 464 -18.22 2.21 -6.48
C ASP A 464 -19.54 1.60 -5.99
N ALA A 465 -20.67 1.87 -6.67
CA ALA A 465 -21.95 1.16 -6.46
C ALA A 465 -21.87 -0.37 -6.66
N TRP A 466 -20.79 -0.88 -7.29
CA TRP A 466 -20.53 -2.32 -7.40
C TRP A 466 -20.02 -2.93 -6.07
N LEU A 467 -19.51 -2.11 -5.16
CA LEU A 467 -19.23 -2.45 -3.76
C LEU A 467 -20.53 -2.40 -2.94
N TRP A 468 -21.48 -3.27 -3.29
CA TRP A 468 -22.87 -3.22 -2.78
C TRP A 468 -23.02 -3.26 -1.24
N ARG A 469 -21.96 -3.59 -0.50
CA ARG A 469 -21.96 -3.61 0.97
C ARG A 469 -21.62 -2.25 1.60
N SER A 470 -20.80 -1.45 0.93
CA SER A 470 -20.18 -0.22 1.47
C SER A 470 -20.42 1.01 0.61
N ALA A 471 -20.98 0.85 -0.60
CA ALA A 471 -21.17 1.92 -1.54
C ALA A 471 -21.96 3.12 -0.98
N GLY A 472 -21.43 4.32 -1.16
CA GLY A 472 -22.08 5.57 -0.79
C GLY A 472 -23.46 5.75 -1.44
N ILE A 473 -24.39 6.38 -0.72
CA ILE A 473 -25.76 6.62 -1.22
C ILE A 473 -25.75 7.37 -2.56
N ALA A 474 -24.83 8.34 -2.72
CA ALA A 474 -24.70 9.11 -3.95
C ALA A 474 -24.36 8.23 -5.16
N THR A 475 -23.36 7.34 -5.05
CA THR A 475 -22.94 6.44 -6.13
C THR A 475 -24.06 5.46 -6.48
N ILE A 476 -24.74 4.89 -5.49
CA ILE A 476 -25.90 4.01 -5.66
C ILE A 476 -27.02 4.72 -6.42
N VAL A 477 -27.38 5.94 -6.00
CA VAL A 477 -28.45 6.73 -6.66
C VAL A 477 -28.08 7.02 -8.12
N ILE A 478 -26.83 7.43 -8.39
CA ILE A 478 -26.36 7.69 -9.76
C ILE A 478 -26.42 6.41 -10.60
N ALA A 479 -25.97 5.27 -10.05
CA ALA A 479 -25.99 3.98 -10.73
C ALA A 479 -27.43 3.53 -11.06
N ILE A 480 -28.33 3.55 -10.07
CA ILE A 480 -29.73 3.13 -10.24
C ILE A 480 -30.46 4.06 -11.22
N LEU A 481 -30.38 5.38 -11.02
CA LEU A 481 -31.03 6.33 -11.94
C LEU A 481 -30.45 6.23 -13.35
N GLY A 482 -29.13 6.03 -13.48
CA GLY A 482 -28.46 5.80 -14.75
C GLY A 482 -28.91 4.53 -15.47
N LEU A 483 -29.10 3.44 -14.73
CA LEU A 483 -29.64 2.17 -15.23
C LEU A 483 -31.12 2.30 -15.62
N LEU A 484 -31.95 2.88 -14.77
CA LEU A 484 -33.38 3.12 -15.06
C LEU A 484 -33.57 4.03 -16.27
N ALA A 485 -32.79 5.11 -16.39
CA ALA A 485 -32.80 5.97 -17.57
C ALA A 485 -32.43 5.21 -18.85
N SER A 486 -31.66 4.11 -18.73
CA SER A 486 -31.26 3.28 -19.86
C SER A 486 -32.38 2.41 -20.43
N LEU A 487 -33.51 2.29 -19.72
CA LEU A 487 -34.74 1.71 -20.27
C LEU A 487 -35.32 2.56 -21.40
N PHE A 488 -35.18 3.89 -21.30
CA PHE A 488 -35.75 4.85 -22.25
C PHE A 488 -34.72 5.39 -23.24
N ILE A 489 -33.47 5.54 -22.80
CA ILE A 489 -32.41 6.16 -23.57
C ILE A 489 -31.22 5.18 -23.63
N PRO A 490 -30.86 4.63 -24.80
CA PRO A 490 -29.74 3.71 -24.91
C PRO A 490 -28.46 4.28 -24.28
N LEU A 491 -27.87 3.54 -23.33
CA LEU A 491 -26.63 3.91 -22.65
C LEU A 491 -26.69 5.29 -21.96
N ALA A 492 -27.84 5.67 -21.39
CA ALA A 492 -28.08 6.99 -20.79
C ALA A 492 -26.91 7.52 -19.94
N TYR A 493 -26.51 6.76 -18.92
CA TYR A 493 -25.38 7.13 -18.05
C TYR A 493 -24.04 7.22 -18.80
N CYS A 494 -23.60 6.19 -19.53
CA CYS A 494 -22.37 6.28 -20.35
C CYS A 494 -22.36 7.46 -21.34
N LYS A 495 -23.54 7.90 -21.81
CA LYS A 495 -23.67 8.99 -22.78
C LYS A 495 -23.64 10.37 -22.13
N TYR A 496 -24.28 10.53 -20.96
CA TYR A 496 -24.58 11.83 -20.35
C TYR A 496 -24.07 12.02 -18.93
N GLY A 497 -23.65 10.98 -18.22
CA GLY A 497 -23.29 11.06 -16.79
C GLY A 497 -21.92 10.49 -16.40
N CYS A 498 -21.15 9.88 -17.31
CA CYS A 498 -19.90 9.19 -16.97
C CYS A 498 -18.64 10.05 -17.27
N PRO A 499 -17.99 10.68 -16.27
CA PRO A 499 -16.81 11.50 -16.48
C PRO A 499 -15.57 10.68 -16.88
N THR A 500 -15.41 9.44 -16.38
CA THR A 500 -14.38 8.51 -16.86
C THR A 500 -14.55 8.16 -18.33
N GLY A 501 -15.79 8.01 -18.79
CA GLY A 501 -16.10 7.85 -20.21
C GLY A 501 -15.74 9.08 -21.03
N ALA A 502 -15.82 10.29 -20.46
CA ALA A 502 -15.36 11.52 -21.10
C ALA A 502 -13.83 11.59 -21.19
N LEU A 503 -13.09 11.15 -20.15
CA LEU A 503 -11.63 11.04 -20.17
C LEU A 503 -11.16 10.13 -21.31
N PHE A 504 -11.72 8.92 -21.42
CA PHE A 504 -11.39 8.01 -22.52
C PHE A 504 -11.79 8.55 -23.90
N ARG A 505 -12.90 9.30 -23.99
CA ARG A 505 -13.34 9.93 -25.23
C ARG A 505 -12.43 11.09 -25.64
N PHE A 506 -11.86 11.81 -24.70
CA PHE A 506 -10.90 12.88 -24.96
C PHE A 506 -9.63 12.31 -25.62
N LEU A 507 -9.08 11.22 -25.07
CA LEU A 507 -7.90 10.55 -25.63
C LEU A 507 -8.12 9.83 -26.96
N ARG A 508 -9.38 9.52 -27.30
CA ARG A 508 -9.72 8.73 -28.48
C ARG A 508 -9.21 9.39 -29.77
N LYS A 509 -8.52 8.61 -30.60
CA LYS A 509 -8.19 8.98 -31.97
C LYS A 509 -9.47 9.21 -32.78
N THR A 510 -9.65 10.44 -33.27
CA THR A 510 -10.68 10.77 -34.26
C THR A 510 -10.03 10.74 -35.67
N SER A 511 -10.81 10.84 -36.75
CA SER A 511 -10.36 10.57 -38.14
C SER A 511 -9.12 11.36 -38.60
N ALA A 512 -8.64 11.11 -39.83
CA ALA A 512 -7.42 11.70 -40.41
C ALA A 512 -7.33 13.24 -40.40
N THR A 513 -8.42 13.95 -40.07
CA THR A 513 -8.50 15.41 -39.98
C THR A 513 -8.64 15.94 -38.55
N ASP A 514 -8.18 15.21 -37.53
CA ASP A 514 -8.26 15.67 -36.13
C ASP A 514 -7.55 17.04 -35.97
N LYS A 515 -8.32 18.04 -35.50
CA LYS A 515 -7.90 19.43 -35.27
C LYS A 515 -8.07 19.77 -33.80
N PHE A 516 -7.36 20.79 -33.33
CA PHE A 516 -7.59 21.36 -32.00
C PHE A 516 -9.05 21.79 -31.86
N SER A 517 -9.70 21.27 -30.83
CA SER A 517 -11.09 21.55 -30.47
C SER A 517 -11.17 22.47 -29.27
N PHE A 518 -12.35 23.00 -28.99
CA PHE A 518 -12.61 23.77 -27.77
C PHE A 518 -12.30 22.98 -26.49
N ARG A 519 -12.45 21.65 -26.51
CA ARG A 519 -12.09 20.78 -25.38
C ARG A 519 -10.57 20.75 -25.13
N ASP A 520 -9.79 20.80 -26.21
CA ASP A 520 -8.33 20.86 -26.12
C ASP A 520 -7.86 22.19 -25.51
N LEU A 521 -8.54 23.29 -25.83
CA LEU A 521 -8.32 24.59 -25.21
C LEU A 521 -8.65 24.57 -23.71
N ILE A 522 -9.81 24.04 -23.31
CA ILE A 522 -10.19 23.93 -21.89
C ILE A 522 -9.17 23.09 -21.13
N ALA A 523 -8.73 21.96 -21.69
CA ALA A 523 -7.73 21.10 -21.05
C ALA A 523 -6.38 21.82 -20.87
N GLY A 524 -5.98 22.66 -21.84
CA GLY A 524 -4.80 23.52 -21.72
C GLY A 524 -4.95 24.60 -20.66
N LEU A 525 -6.12 25.23 -20.56
CA LEU A 525 -6.42 26.22 -19.52
C LEU A 525 -6.43 25.60 -18.13
N LEU A 526 -6.98 24.39 -17.98
CA LEU A 526 -6.91 23.63 -16.72
C LEU A 526 -5.48 23.31 -16.33
N LEU A 527 -4.64 22.91 -17.29
CA LEU A 527 -3.22 22.69 -17.02
C LEU A 527 -2.52 23.98 -16.59
N ILE A 528 -2.83 25.12 -17.20
CA ILE A 528 -2.29 26.41 -16.78
C ILE A 528 -2.75 26.76 -15.36
N LEU A 529 -4.04 26.59 -15.05
CA LEU A 529 -4.56 26.82 -13.70
C LEU A 529 -3.85 25.94 -12.67
N ALA A 530 -3.64 24.67 -12.99
CA ALA A 530 -2.90 23.72 -12.17
C ALA A 530 -1.45 24.14 -11.90
N THR A 531 -0.80 24.90 -12.80
CA THR A 531 0.58 25.39 -12.54
C THR A 531 0.65 26.60 -11.60
N PHE A 532 -0.49 27.23 -11.29
CA PHE A 532 -0.59 28.37 -10.37
C PHE A 532 -1.24 28.01 -9.04
N SER A 533 -1.64 26.75 -8.88
CA SER A 533 -2.13 26.15 -7.63
C SER A 533 -0.92 25.76 -6.78
#